data_AF-A0A1G9MKA5-F1
#
_entry.id   AF-A0A1G9MKA5-F1
#
_cell.length_a   1.000
_cell.length_b   1.000
_cell.length_c   1.000
_cell.angle_alpha   90.00
_cell.angle_beta   90.00
_cell.angle_gamma   90.00
#
_symmetry.space_group_name_H-M   'P 1'
#
loop_
_entity.id
_entity.type
_entity.pdbx_description
1 polymer ?
#
loop_
_entity_poly.entity_id
_entity_poly.type
_entity_poly.pdbx_seq_one_letter_code
_entity_poly.pdbx_strand_id
1 'polypeptide(L)'
;MTAVKKAVDKLLAVLVALLFGVLTLVVVWQVFARQVLKSAPAWTGEAANYLFVWTSMIGIAFVFGERGHMAVTFIAERVPKAARYVTAVLIQLIIIGFAVLVLILGGWRSAENAWLQNSVSLPLNIGWTYVVMPIAGVFIVFYAIIHIIEDLQGRGPLTVDDPTKALEPELPVIADETVVTMLDEGPQDTTTKLDEIEEENAERQPRRAGEADQEGGR
;
A
#
# COMPACT_ATOMS: atom_id res chain seq x y z
N MET A 1 4.99 -4.45 23.75
CA MET A 1 4.45 -3.44 22.81
C MET A 1 4.36 -3.99 21.39
N THR A 2 5.41 -4.62 20.86
CA THR A 2 5.45 -5.17 19.50
C THR A 2 4.40 -6.25 19.20
N ALA A 3 4.06 -7.13 20.15
CA ALA A 3 3.06 -8.18 19.90
C ALA A 3 1.63 -7.62 19.70
N VAL A 4 1.23 -6.66 20.55
CA VAL A 4 -0.08 -5.99 20.45
C VAL A 4 -0.14 -5.18 19.16
N LYS A 5 0.90 -4.38 18.87
CA LYS A 5 1.00 -3.62 17.63
C LYS A 5 0.87 -4.53 16.41
N LYS A 6 1.66 -5.61 16.33
CA LYS A 6 1.59 -6.60 15.23
C LYS A 6 0.22 -7.25 15.09
N ALA A 7 -0.46 -7.55 16.19
CA ALA A 7 -1.82 -8.10 16.15
C ALA A 7 -2.82 -7.09 15.57
N VAL A 8 -2.73 -5.83 15.99
CA VAL A 8 -3.58 -4.72 15.50
C VAL A 8 -3.27 -4.43 14.02
N ASP A 9 -2.00 -4.32 13.64
CA ASP A 9 -1.56 -4.13 12.25
C ASP A 9 -2.11 -5.24 11.35
N LYS A 10 -1.96 -6.51 11.76
CA LYS A 10 -2.48 -7.66 11.00
C LYS A 10 -4.00 -7.64 10.89
N LEU A 11 -4.71 -7.29 11.97
CA LEU A 11 -6.16 -7.17 11.96
C LEU A 11 -6.62 -6.09 10.99
N LEU A 12 -6.00 -4.90 11.05
CA LEU A 12 -6.31 -3.78 10.16
C LEU A 12 -6.01 -4.13 8.71
N ALA A 13 -4.86 -4.77 8.44
CA ALA A 13 -4.49 -5.20 7.09
C ALA A 13 -5.52 -6.17 6.49
N VAL A 14 -5.91 -7.20 7.25
CA VAL A 14 -6.93 -8.16 6.82
C VAL A 14 -8.28 -7.47 6.60
N LEU A 15 -8.67 -6.57 7.50
CA LEU A 15 -9.92 -5.83 7.40
C LEU A 15 -9.95 -4.92 6.16
N VAL A 16 -8.89 -4.16 5.91
CA VAL A 16 -8.75 -3.29 4.74
C VAL A 16 -8.77 -4.11 3.45
N ALA A 17 -8.01 -5.21 3.39
CA ALA A 17 -7.98 -6.07 2.21
C ALA A 17 -9.36 -6.68 1.91
N LEU A 18 -10.09 -7.12 2.93
CA LEU A 18 -11.43 -7.66 2.79
C LEU A 18 -12.41 -6.58 2.32
N LEU A 19 -12.43 -5.41 2.96
CA LEU A 19 -13.32 -4.30 2.59
C LEU A 19 -13.05 -3.82 1.16
N PHE A 20 -11.78 -3.70 0.78
CA PHE A 20 -11.37 -3.32 -0.56
C PHE A 20 -11.76 -4.36 -1.62
N GLY A 21 -11.60 -5.66 -1.30
CA GLY A 21 -12.04 -6.74 -2.16
C GLY A 21 -13.55 -6.71 -2.41
N VAL A 22 -14.36 -6.53 -1.35
CA VAL A 22 -15.81 -6.40 -1.47
C VAL A 22 -16.20 -5.14 -2.26
N LEU A 23 -15.56 -4.00 -2.00
CA LEU A 23 -15.77 -2.76 -2.75
C LEU A 23 -15.54 -2.99 -4.25
N THR A 24 -14.43 -3.63 -4.60
CA THR A 24 -14.08 -3.93 -5.99
C THR A 24 -15.14 -4.79 -6.65
N LEU A 25 -15.60 -5.86 -5.99
CA LEU A 25 -16.66 -6.72 -6.52
C LEU A 25 -17.97 -5.97 -6.72
N VAL A 26 -18.37 -5.11 -5.78
CA VAL A 26 -19.58 -4.29 -5.89
C VAL A 26 -19.49 -3.31 -7.06
N VAL A 27 -18.35 -2.64 -7.25
CA VAL A 27 -18.13 -1.70 -8.36
C VAL A 27 -18.11 -2.43 -9.70
N VAL A 28 -17.44 -3.57 -9.79
CA VAL A 28 -17.42 -4.41 -11.00
C VAL A 28 -18.84 -4.86 -11.35
N TRP A 29 -19.62 -5.32 -10.36
CA TRP A 29 -21.02 -5.68 -10.55
C TRP A 29 -21.86 -4.50 -11.03
N GLN A 30 -21.67 -3.31 -10.44
CA GLN A 30 -22.36 -2.09 -10.84
C GLN A 30 -22.08 -1.72 -12.30
N VAL A 31 -20.82 -1.81 -12.73
CA VAL A 31 -20.43 -1.56 -14.13
C VAL A 31 -21.06 -2.61 -15.04
N PHE A 32 -20.96 -3.90 -14.71
CA PHE A 32 -21.57 -4.98 -15.49
C PHE A 32 -23.09 -4.80 -15.64
N ALA A 33 -23.81 -4.54 -14.54
CA ALA A 33 -25.25 -4.33 -14.56
C ALA A 33 -25.65 -3.12 -15.42
N ARG A 34 -24.85 -2.05 -15.38
CA ARG A 34 -25.10 -0.88 -16.23
C ARG A 34 -24.87 -1.18 -17.71
N GLN A 35 -23.78 -1.86 -18.05
CA GLN A 35 -23.39 -2.08 -19.44
C GLN A 35 -24.21 -3.20 -20.10
N VAL A 36 -24.52 -4.28 -19.37
CA VAL A 36 -25.21 -5.46 -19.91
C VAL A 36 -26.71 -5.41 -19.66
N LEU A 37 -27.12 -5.18 -18.40
CA LEU A 37 -28.54 -5.17 -18.03
C LEU A 37 -29.23 -3.82 -18.36
N LYS A 38 -28.49 -2.80 -18.82
CA LYS A 38 -28.97 -1.43 -19.07
C LYS A 38 -29.65 -0.75 -17.87
N SER A 39 -29.58 -1.37 -16.69
CA SER A 39 -30.14 -0.87 -15.44
C SER A 39 -29.23 -1.26 -14.29
N ALA A 40 -28.62 -0.27 -13.64
CA ALA A 40 -27.83 -0.50 -12.43
C ALA A 40 -28.74 -0.39 -11.20
N PRO A 41 -28.72 -1.37 -10.28
CA PRO A 41 -29.49 -1.26 -9.05
C PRO A 41 -29.02 -0.08 -8.19
N ALA A 42 -29.94 0.75 -7.68
CA ALA A 42 -29.58 1.95 -6.92
C ALA A 42 -28.77 1.66 -5.64
N TRP A 43 -28.99 0.48 -5.04
CA TRP A 43 -28.30 0.05 -3.83
C TRP A 43 -26.78 -0.13 -4.01
N THR A 44 -26.30 -0.45 -5.23
CA THR A 44 -24.86 -0.69 -5.45
C THR A 44 -24.05 0.59 -5.32
N GLY A 45 -24.64 1.73 -5.72
CA GLY A 45 -23.99 3.04 -5.63
C GLY A 45 -23.81 3.49 -4.18
N GLU A 46 -24.85 3.31 -3.35
CA GLU A 46 -24.76 3.58 -1.92
C GLU A 46 -23.77 2.62 -1.24
N ALA A 47 -23.87 1.31 -1.50
CA ALA A 47 -22.97 0.31 -0.94
C ALA A 47 -21.49 0.57 -1.28
N ALA A 48 -21.19 0.96 -2.52
CA ALA A 48 -19.83 1.32 -2.94
C ALA A 48 -19.30 2.52 -2.15
N ASN A 49 -20.12 3.56 -1.94
CA ASN A 49 -19.75 4.73 -1.15
C ASN A 49 -19.48 4.35 0.32
N TYR A 50 -20.37 3.55 0.94
CA TYR A 50 -20.17 3.05 2.30
C TYR A 50 -18.84 2.29 2.43
N LEU A 51 -18.60 1.31 1.56
CA LEU A 51 -17.38 0.50 1.59
C LEU A 51 -16.13 1.34 1.31
N PHE A 52 -16.22 2.32 0.41
CA PHE A 52 -15.10 3.21 0.10
C PHE A 52 -14.69 4.06 1.30
N VAL A 53 -15.64 4.68 1.99
CA VAL A 53 -15.36 5.49 3.19
C VAL A 53 -14.76 4.62 4.29
N TRP A 54 -15.33 3.43 4.53
CA TRP A 54 -14.83 2.50 5.52
C TRP A 54 -13.41 2.02 5.20
N THR A 55 -13.17 1.60 3.96
CA THR A 55 -11.84 1.15 3.51
C THR A 55 -10.82 2.28 3.64
N SER A 56 -11.18 3.50 3.23
CA SER A 56 -10.28 4.66 3.28
C SER A 56 -9.92 5.04 4.71
N MET A 57 -10.90 5.10 5.63
CA MET A 57 -10.62 5.46 7.02
C MET A 57 -9.79 4.41 7.76
N ILE A 58 -10.12 3.12 7.62
CA ILE A 58 -9.31 2.06 8.23
C ILE A 58 -7.93 1.99 7.56
N GLY A 59 -7.84 2.19 6.24
CA GLY A 59 -6.59 2.24 5.49
C GLY A 59 -5.67 3.36 5.97
N ILE A 60 -6.21 4.55 6.24
CA ILE A 60 -5.43 5.65 6.83
C ILE A 60 -4.90 5.26 8.21
N ALA A 61 -5.73 4.67 9.07
CA ALA A 61 -5.29 4.22 10.39
C ALA A 61 -4.20 3.13 10.30
N PHE A 62 -4.29 2.23 9.32
CA PHE A 62 -3.29 1.21 9.05
C PHE A 62 -1.94 1.81 8.61
N VAL A 63 -1.96 2.65 7.57
CA VAL A 63 -0.75 3.32 7.03
C VAL A 63 -0.11 4.22 8.08
N PHE A 64 -0.92 4.87 8.91
CA PHE A 64 -0.43 5.66 10.04
C PHE A 64 0.38 4.78 11.00
N GLY A 65 -0.10 3.58 11.33
CA GLY A 65 0.58 2.62 12.19
C GLY A 65 1.88 2.03 11.62
N GLU A 66 2.06 2.06 10.30
CA GLU A 66 3.32 1.65 9.64
C GLU A 66 4.43 2.72 9.73
N ARG A 67 4.19 3.87 10.37
CA ARG A 67 5.15 5.00 10.46
C ARG A 67 5.65 5.53 9.11
N GLY A 68 4.99 5.18 8.01
CA GLY A 68 5.33 5.54 6.63
C GLY A 68 5.11 7.02 6.28
N HIS A 69 5.35 7.94 7.21
CA HIS A 69 5.35 9.36 6.93
C HIS A 69 6.73 9.80 6.41
N MET A 70 6.99 9.49 5.13
CA MET A 70 8.12 10.09 4.40
C MET A 70 8.12 11.63 4.43
N ALA A 71 6.97 12.26 4.72
CA ALA A 71 6.87 13.72 4.85
C ALA A 71 7.46 14.26 6.16
N VAL A 72 7.49 13.47 7.24
CA VAL A 72 7.98 13.93 8.55
C VAL A 72 9.50 13.82 8.65
N THR A 73 10.10 12.81 8.00
CA THR A 73 11.56 12.64 7.91
C THR A 73 12.23 13.83 7.22
N PHE A 74 11.62 14.39 6.17
CA PHE A 74 12.16 15.55 5.44
C PHE A 74 12.33 16.81 6.30
N ILE A 75 11.43 17.01 7.29
CA ILE A 75 11.54 18.13 8.23
C ILE A 75 12.63 17.87 9.27
N ALA A 76 12.82 16.63 9.72
CA ALA A 76 13.88 16.33 10.70
C ALA A 76 15.30 16.46 10.15
N GLU A 77 15.50 16.31 8.84
CA GLU A 77 16.80 16.55 8.22
C GLU A 77 17.23 18.02 8.34
N ARG A 78 16.27 18.95 8.39
CA ARG A 78 16.52 20.40 8.52
C ARG A 78 16.70 20.88 9.96
N VAL A 79 16.45 20.03 10.96
CA VAL A 79 16.39 20.41 12.38
C VAL A 79 17.60 19.86 13.16
N PRO A 80 18.23 20.66 14.05
CA PRO A 80 19.37 20.22 14.88
C PRO A 80 19.01 19.01 15.75
N LYS A 81 19.95 18.09 15.98
CA LYS A 81 19.74 16.82 16.71
C LYS A 81 18.98 16.96 18.03
N ALA A 82 19.27 18.01 18.81
CA ALA A 82 18.60 18.28 20.08
C ALA A 82 17.12 18.69 19.93
N ALA A 83 16.77 19.36 18.83
CA ALA A 83 15.40 19.79 18.55
C ALA A 83 14.55 18.70 17.88
N ARG A 84 15.16 17.66 17.29
CA ARG A 84 14.42 16.56 16.61
C ARG A 84 13.46 15.83 17.54
N TYR A 85 13.85 15.56 18.78
CA TYR A 85 13.00 14.93 19.79
C TYR A 85 11.77 15.79 20.13
N VAL A 86 11.99 17.10 20.33
CA VAL A 86 10.92 18.05 20.66
C VAL A 86 9.96 18.18 19.49
N THR A 87 10.48 18.30 18.26
CA THR A 87 9.66 18.37 17.05
C THR A 87 8.86 17.08 16.82
N ALA A 88 9.46 15.91 17.02
CA ALA A 88 8.78 14.61 16.90
C ALA A 88 7.57 14.53 17.85
N VAL A 89 7.79 14.81 19.13
CA VAL A 89 6.74 14.78 20.15
C VAL A 89 5.66 15.83 19.86
N LEU A 90 6.04 17.04 19.45
CA LEU A 90 5.10 18.12 19.12
C LEU A 90 4.21 17.75 17.92
N ILE A 91 4.76 17.14 16.88
CA ILE A 91 3.99 16.63 15.74
C ILE A 91 2.98 15.59 16.20
N GLN A 92 3.40 14.61 17.02
CA GLN A 92 2.47 13.60 17.52
C GLN A 92 1.38 14.18 18.41
N LEU A 93 1.69 15.18 19.24
CA LEU A 93 0.70 15.89 20.04
C LEU A 93 -0.33 16.61 19.17
N ILE A 94 0.10 17.26 18.08
CA ILE A 94 -0.81 17.90 17.12
C ILE A 94 -1.70 16.85 16.45
N ILE A 95 -1.14 15.70 16.06
CA ILE A 95 -1.91 14.62 15.43
C ILE A 95 -2.94 14.05 16.41
N ILE A 96 -2.58 13.83 17.68
CA ILE A 96 -3.52 13.40 18.73
C ILE A 96 -4.62 14.46 18.91
N GLY A 97 -4.26 15.73 19.00
CA GLY A 97 -5.22 16.83 19.11
C GLY A 97 -6.20 16.86 17.94
N PHE A 98 -5.70 16.73 16.71
CA PHE A 98 -6.51 16.65 15.50
C PHE A 98 -7.41 15.41 15.50
N ALA A 99 -6.88 14.23 15.83
CA ALA A 99 -7.65 12.99 15.86
C ALA A 99 -8.78 13.06 16.90
N VAL A 100 -8.53 13.59 18.09
CA VAL A 100 -9.55 13.72 19.14
C VAL A 100 -10.60 14.77 18.76
N LEU A 101 -10.19 15.97 18.36
CA LEU A 101 -11.13 17.06 18.10
C LEU A 101 -11.91 16.86 16.80
N VAL A 102 -11.24 16.44 15.73
CA VAL A 102 -11.84 16.36 14.39
C VAL A 102 -12.45 14.99 14.14
N LEU A 103 -11.68 13.90 14.33
CA LEU A 103 -12.17 12.56 14.00
C LEU A 103 -13.13 12.01 15.06
N ILE A 104 -12.80 12.15 16.35
CA ILE A 104 -13.64 11.60 17.42
C ILE A 104 -14.82 12.52 17.69
N LEU A 105 -14.61 13.75 18.16
CA LEU A 105 -15.71 14.65 18.53
C LEU A 105 -16.48 15.15 17.30
N GLY A 106 -15.77 15.58 16.26
CA GLY A 106 -16.38 16.01 15.00
C GLY A 106 -17.09 14.87 14.27
N GLY A 107 -16.47 13.68 14.22
CA GLY A 107 -17.08 12.48 13.64
C GLY A 107 -18.30 11.99 14.41
N TRP A 108 -18.26 12.00 15.75
CA TRP A 108 -19.40 11.62 16.58
C TRP A 108 -20.60 12.55 16.38
N ARG A 109 -20.37 13.87 16.41
CA ARG A 109 -21.43 14.85 16.16
C ARG A 109 -21.99 14.77 14.75
N SER A 110 -21.14 14.46 13.77
CA SER A 110 -21.56 14.19 12.40
C SER A 110 -22.41 12.92 12.31
N ALA A 111 -22.05 11.87 13.05
CA ALA A 111 -22.82 10.63 13.12
C ALA A 111 -24.21 10.84 13.75
N GLU A 112 -24.31 11.61 14.84
CA GLU A 112 -25.59 11.97 15.46
C GLU A 112 -26.49 12.73 14.48
N ASN A 113 -25.95 13.73 13.78
CA ASN A 113 -26.68 14.50 12.77
C ASN A 113 -27.11 13.63 11.58
N ALA A 114 -26.25 12.71 11.16
CA ALA A 114 -26.54 11.77 10.08
C ALA A 114 -27.56 10.71 10.48
N TRP A 115 -27.67 10.36 11.77
CA TRP A 115 -28.65 9.40 12.27
C TRP A 115 -30.09 9.87 12.12
N LEU A 116 -30.28 11.20 12.09
CA LEU A 116 -31.56 11.86 11.84
C LEU A 116 -31.97 11.83 10.36
N GLN A 117 -31.06 11.41 9.46
CA GLN A 117 -31.28 11.33 8.01
C GLN A 117 -31.28 9.85 7.58
N ASN A 118 -32.47 9.31 7.27
CA ASN A 118 -32.57 7.95 6.74
C ASN A 118 -32.29 7.94 5.23
N SER A 119 -31.50 6.97 4.76
CA SER A 119 -31.35 6.73 3.31
C SER A 119 -32.62 6.09 2.74
N VAL A 120 -32.96 6.47 1.51
CA VAL A 120 -34.19 6.02 0.82
C VAL A 120 -33.98 4.70 0.07
N SER A 121 -32.75 4.36 -0.35
CA SER A 121 -32.49 3.18 -1.20
C SER A 121 -31.90 1.98 -0.47
N LEU A 122 -31.23 2.18 0.66
CA LEU A 122 -30.71 1.11 1.51
C LEU A 122 -31.28 1.30 2.93
N PRO A 123 -31.89 0.28 3.56
CA PRO A 123 -32.47 0.39 4.90
C PRO A 123 -31.39 0.43 6.01
N LEU A 124 -30.22 1.01 5.71
CA LEU A 124 -29.15 1.27 6.65
C LEU A 124 -29.07 2.76 6.88
N ASN A 125 -28.99 3.14 8.16
CA ASN A 125 -28.88 4.53 8.55
C ASN A 125 -27.53 5.10 8.09
N ILE A 126 -27.53 6.28 7.47
CA ILE A 126 -26.34 7.00 6.99
C ILE A 126 -25.33 7.21 8.14
N GLY A 127 -25.83 7.27 9.39
CA GLY A 127 -25.01 7.34 10.60
C GLY A 127 -23.90 6.29 10.69
N TRP A 128 -24.10 5.07 10.18
CA TRP A 128 -23.06 4.03 10.19
C TRP A 128 -21.83 4.37 9.35
N THR A 129 -21.97 5.22 8.32
CA THR A 129 -20.81 5.74 7.57
C THR A 129 -19.94 6.61 8.44
N TYR A 130 -20.56 7.43 9.28
CA TYR A 130 -19.86 8.45 10.07
C TYR A 130 -19.21 7.87 11.33
N VAL A 131 -19.73 6.76 11.85
CA VAL A 131 -19.14 6.04 13.00
C VAL A 131 -17.73 5.51 12.71
N VAL A 132 -17.36 5.29 11.44
CA VAL A 132 -15.98 4.88 11.12
C VAL A 132 -14.95 5.98 11.41
N MET A 133 -15.36 7.26 11.42
CA MET A 133 -14.47 8.39 11.74
C MET A 133 -13.94 8.33 13.18
N PRO A 134 -14.79 8.24 14.24
CA PRO A 134 -14.29 8.10 15.60
C PRO A 134 -13.52 6.79 15.80
N ILE A 135 -13.91 5.69 15.14
CA ILE A 135 -13.16 4.42 15.19
C ILE A 135 -11.73 4.61 14.67
N ALA A 136 -11.58 5.20 13.48
CA ALA A 136 -10.26 5.49 12.90
C ALA A 136 -9.46 6.46 13.77
N GLY A 137 -10.12 7.48 14.34
CA GLY A 137 -9.52 8.41 15.29
C GLY A 137 -8.92 7.71 16.52
N VAL A 138 -9.63 6.74 17.11
CA VAL A 138 -9.13 5.95 18.24
C VAL A 138 -7.87 5.15 17.86
N PHE A 139 -7.87 4.50 16.69
CA PHE A 139 -6.68 3.79 16.21
C PHE A 139 -5.50 4.74 15.96
N ILE A 140 -5.73 5.90 15.36
CA ILE A 140 -4.69 6.91 15.14
C ILE A 140 -4.10 7.41 16.46
N VAL A 141 -4.93 7.69 17.47
CA VAL A 141 -4.46 8.06 18.80
C VAL A 141 -3.64 6.94 19.44
N PHE A 142 -4.10 5.69 19.32
CA PHE A 142 -3.37 4.52 19.82
C PHE A 142 -1.97 4.41 19.19
N TYR A 143 -1.87 4.54 17.87
CA TYR A 143 -0.57 4.53 17.17
C TYR A 143 0.28 5.76 17.52
N ALA A 144 -0.31 6.95 17.64
CA ALA A 144 0.43 8.15 18.00
C ALA A 144 1.06 8.03 19.40
N ILE A 145 0.38 7.39 20.37
CA ILE A 145 0.95 7.09 21.68
C ILE A 145 2.12 6.12 21.58
N ILE A 146 1.97 5.02 20.81
CA ILE A 146 3.08 4.11 20.53
C ILE A 146 4.24 4.88 19.91
N HIS A 147 3.94 5.80 18.99
CA HIS A 147 4.98 6.54 18.30
C HIS A 147 5.77 7.45 19.23
N ILE A 148 5.07 8.17 20.11
CA ILE A 148 5.70 8.96 21.17
C ILE A 148 6.62 8.09 22.02
N ILE A 149 6.18 6.90 22.43
CA ILE A 149 6.98 6.00 23.27
C ILE A 149 8.26 5.56 22.54
N GLU A 150 8.19 5.15 21.27
CA GLU A 150 9.40 4.71 20.55
C GLU A 150 10.31 5.91 20.19
N ASP A 151 9.75 7.10 19.99
CA ASP A 151 10.51 8.34 19.78
C ASP A 151 11.29 8.72 21.07
N LEU A 152 10.67 8.59 22.25
CA LEU A 152 11.35 8.76 23.55
C LEU A 152 12.43 7.70 23.81
N GLN A 153 12.28 6.50 23.23
CA GLN A 153 13.29 5.43 23.30
C GLN A 153 14.43 5.61 22.28
N GLY A 154 14.44 6.70 21.49
CA GLY A 154 15.46 6.95 20.47
C GLY A 154 15.35 6.01 19.26
N ARG A 155 14.19 5.37 19.06
CA ARG A 155 13.89 4.47 17.93
C ARG A 155 12.98 5.14 16.89
N GLY A 156 12.79 6.44 17.00
CA GLY A 156 11.95 7.23 16.11
C GLY A 156 12.69 7.59 14.81
N PRO A 157 11.99 7.74 13.68
CA PRO A 157 12.60 8.08 12.39
C PRO A 157 13.39 9.41 12.43
N LEU A 158 13.03 10.32 13.35
CA LEU A 158 13.72 11.60 13.53
C LEU A 158 14.86 11.52 14.55
N THR A 159 14.96 10.43 15.31
CA THR A 159 15.93 10.25 16.39
C THR A 159 17.02 9.24 16.04
N VAL A 160 16.87 8.52 14.92
CA VAL A 160 17.95 7.76 14.28
C VAL A 160 18.97 8.73 13.68
N ASP A 161 20.22 8.64 14.14
CA ASP A 161 21.33 9.52 13.80
C ASP A 161 21.89 9.33 12.38
N ASP A 162 21.45 8.29 11.66
CA ASP A 162 21.95 7.90 10.34
C ASP A 162 20.83 7.97 9.26
N PRO A 163 20.74 9.09 8.51
CA PRO A 163 19.80 9.23 7.39
C PRO A 163 20.09 8.26 6.22
N THR A 164 21.29 7.69 6.15
CA THR A 164 21.70 6.74 5.11
C THR A 164 21.00 5.39 5.27
N LYS A 165 20.80 4.95 6.52
CA LYS A 165 20.14 3.69 6.85
C LYS A 165 18.61 3.74 6.73
N ALA A 166 18.03 4.93 6.73
CA ALA A 166 16.60 5.16 6.50
C ALA A 166 16.24 5.27 5.01
N LEU A 167 17.25 5.46 4.15
CA LEU A 167 17.14 5.51 2.69
C LEU A 167 17.54 4.18 2.03
N GLU A 168 18.07 3.22 2.81
CA GLU A 168 18.13 1.83 2.36
C GLU A 168 16.69 1.36 2.24
N PRO A 169 16.19 1.08 1.03
CA PRO A 169 14.90 0.43 0.93
C PRO A 169 15.05 -0.90 1.68
N GLU A 170 14.27 -1.10 2.75
CA GLU A 170 13.78 -2.44 3.08
C GLU A 170 12.84 -2.83 1.93
N LEU A 171 13.43 -3.02 0.75
CA LEU A 171 12.82 -3.77 -0.30
C LEU A 171 12.51 -5.12 0.35
N PRO A 172 11.29 -5.64 0.23
CA PRO A 172 11.06 -7.01 0.61
C PRO A 172 12.16 -7.85 -0.05
N VAL A 173 12.66 -8.85 0.69
CA VAL A 173 13.64 -9.88 0.28
C VAL A 173 13.06 -10.74 -0.87
N ILE A 174 12.58 -10.07 -1.91
CA ILE A 174 11.87 -10.54 -3.11
C ILE A 174 12.61 -10.01 -4.35
N ALA A 175 13.59 -9.11 -4.22
CA ALA A 175 14.72 -9.08 -5.16
C ALA A 175 15.68 -10.21 -4.82
N ASP A 176 15.18 -11.44 -4.94
CA ASP A 176 15.99 -12.63 -4.98
C ASP A 176 17.00 -12.49 -6.12
N GLU A 177 18.18 -13.07 -5.92
CA GLU A 177 19.38 -13.09 -6.75
C GLU A 177 19.09 -13.09 -8.27
N THR A 178 18.01 -13.75 -8.66
CA THR A 178 17.34 -13.80 -9.97
C THR A 178 17.22 -12.46 -10.72
N VAL A 179 16.79 -11.36 -10.08
CA VAL A 179 16.56 -10.07 -10.79
C VAL A 179 17.87 -9.31 -11.01
N VAL A 180 18.84 -9.45 -10.10
CA VAL A 180 20.17 -8.85 -10.25
C VAL A 180 20.95 -9.54 -11.36
N THR A 181 20.84 -10.87 -11.48
CA THR A 181 21.35 -11.60 -12.66
C THR A 181 20.68 -11.19 -13.97
N MET A 182 19.38 -10.86 -13.97
CA MET A 182 18.67 -10.41 -15.18
C MET A 182 19.01 -8.97 -15.59
N LEU A 183 19.52 -8.15 -14.68
CA LEU A 183 19.89 -6.75 -14.97
C LEU A 183 21.40 -6.59 -15.27
N ASP A 184 22.24 -7.53 -14.83
CA ASP A 184 23.67 -7.58 -15.18
C ASP A 184 23.90 -8.07 -16.61
N GLU A 185 23.02 -8.95 -17.11
CA GLU A 185 22.92 -9.26 -18.54
C GLU A 185 22.19 -8.12 -19.27
N GLY A 186 22.93 -7.04 -19.55
CA GLY A 186 22.46 -5.97 -20.43
C GLY A 186 22.01 -6.50 -21.81
N PRO A 187 21.19 -5.74 -22.57
CA PRO A 187 20.56 -6.18 -23.82
C PRO A 187 21.51 -6.51 -24.99
N GLN A 188 22.82 -6.58 -24.74
CA GLN A 188 23.84 -6.94 -25.73
C GLN A 188 24.14 -8.44 -25.81
N ASP A 189 23.85 -9.22 -24.77
CA ASP A 189 24.24 -10.64 -24.75
C ASP A 189 23.31 -11.53 -25.61
N THR A 190 22.04 -11.15 -25.77
CA THR A 190 21.12 -11.89 -26.65
C THR A 190 21.50 -11.72 -28.13
N THR A 191 21.98 -10.54 -28.53
CA THR A 191 22.41 -10.28 -29.92
C THR A 191 23.72 -10.99 -30.22
N THR A 192 24.67 -10.99 -29.27
CA THR A 192 25.95 -11.69 -29.42
C THR A 192 25.75 -13.20 -29.53
N LYS A 193 24.83 -13.78 -28.73
CA LYS A 193 24.47 -15.21 -28.83
C LYS A 193 23.73 -15.55 -30.13
N LEU A 194 22.96 -14.63 -30.69
CA LEU A 194 22.32 -14.84 -32.00
C LEU A 194 23.33 -14.80 -33.14
N ASP A 195 24.31 -13.89 -33.08
CA ASP A 195 25.41 -13.80 -34.04
C ASP A 195 26.32 -15.05 -33.97
N GLU A 196 26.66 -15.54 -32.77
CA GLU A 196 27.41 -16.80 -32.59
C GLU A 196 26.64 -18.03 -33.10
N ILE A 197 25.31 -18.07 -32.91
CA ILE A 197 24.47 -19.16 -33.43
C ILE A 197 24.32 -19.08 -34.96
N GLU A 198 24.26 -17.88 -35.54
CA GLU A 198 24.27 -17.70 -37.00
C GLU A 198 25.63 -18.06 -37.59
N GLU A 199 26.74 -17.69 -36.94
CA GLU A 199 28.10 -18.03 -37.38
C GLU A 199 28.38 -19.54 -37.25
N GLU A 200 27.97 -20.18 -36.15
CA GLU A 200 28.09 -21.63 -35.97
C GLU A 200 27.22 -22.40 -36.99
N ASN A 201 26.00 -21.94 -37.28
CA ASN A 201 25.17 -22.56 -38.32
C ASN A 201 25.72 -22.34 -39.74
N ALA A 202 26.32 -21.19 -40.02
CA ALA A 202 26.97 -20.91 -41.30
C ALA A 202 28.19 -21.81 -41.54
N GLU A 203 28.99 -22.11 -40.51
CA GLU A 203 30.11 -23.07 -40.61
C GLU A 203 29.68 -24.53 -40.75
N ARG A 204 28.51 -24.91 -40.21
CA ARG A 204 27.98 -26.28 -40.34
C ARG A 204 27.36 -26.58 -41.71
N GLN A 205 26.86 -25.58 -42.44
CA GLN A 205 26.23 -25.79 -43.75
C GLN A 205 27.15 -26.28 -44.90
N PRO A 206 28.42 -25.86 -45.05
CA PRO A 206 29.27 -26.38 -46.13
C PRO A 206 29.60 -27.87 -46.00
N ARG A 207 29.49 -28.47 -44.80
CA ARG A 207 29.76 -29.91 -44.62
C ARG A 207 28.66 -30.82 -45.14
N ARG A 208 27.40 -30.37 -45.18
CA ARG A 208 26.28 -31.17 -45.73
C ARG A 208 26.27 -31.26 -47.26
N ALA A 209 26.91 -30.32 -47.96
CA ALA A 209 27.02 -30.38 -49.41
C ALA A 209 28.06 -31.42 -49.90
N GLY A 210 29.03 -31.79 -49.05
CA GLY A 210 30.05 -32.79 -49.38
C GLY A 210 29.67 -34.24 -49.07
N GLU A 211 28.68 -34.48 -48.21
CA GLU A 211 28.22 -35.84 -47.86
C GLU A 211 27.13 -36.38 -48.80
N ALA A 212 26.47 -35.53 -49.60
CA ALA A 212 25.44 -35.98 -50.54
C ALA A 212 25.99 -36.72 -51.78
N ASP A 213 27.30 -36.62 -52.06
CA ASP A 213 27.94 -37.25 -53.23
C ASP A 213 28.50 -38.67 -52.93
N GLN A 214 28.49 -39.12 -51.67
CA GLN A 214 28.95 -40.47 -51.30
C GLN A 214 27.82 -41.51 -51.12
N GLU A 215 26.55 -41.09 -51.10
CA GLU A 215 25.40 -42.01 -50.96
C GLU A 215 24.77 -42.48 -52.30
N GLY A 216 25.19 -41.93 -53.45
CA GLY A 216 24.65 -42.31 -54.77
C GLY A 216 25.36 -43.46 -55.50
N GLY A 217 26.33 -44.12 -54.84
CA GLY A 217 27.23 -45.09 -55.47
C GLY A 217 26.99 -46.54 -55.04
N ARG A 218 25.76 -47.04 -55.11
CA ARG A 218 25.44 -48.48 -55.14
C ARG A 218 24.16 -48.77 -55.92
#